data_AF-A0A358GCX5-F1
#
_entry.id   AF-A0A358GCX5-F1
#
_cell.length_a   1.000
_cell.length_b   1.000
_cell.length_c   1.000
_cell.angle_alpha   90.00
_cell.angle_beta   90.00
_cell.angle_gamma   90.00
#
_symmetry.space_group_name_H-M   'P 1'
#
loop_
_entity.id
_entity.type
_entity.pdbx_description
1 polymer ?
#
loop_
_entity_poly.entity_id
_entity_poly.type
_entity_poly.pdbx_seq_one_letter_code
_entity_poly.pdbx_strand_id
1 'polypeptide(L)'
;MISKTDVLKKIQEFVIEHKDAPTAWRPELVRQLTDELEEGGVEQRLYWMWKMRHPSLLKKSAAYQTIGDILADFIMNIGEVVERDAEYPVRGAEKTYREEVRSNGHEVLLRFERSELNSDYQPRGTVFEDAIPHTNSVEDALYGESMDMSEEELTGILTSVKQEPREFIVQYADGSAWNRETADKRRTAENVSEAIARVDLRRVRVCKVCGNAFYSHSAQPGRVKVCDILPHYKQKPKSICQVERDRLMAKIRKVKAITA
;
A
#
# COMPACT_ATOMS: atom_id res chain seq x y z
N MET A 1 12.15 -17.38 42.09
CA MET A 1 13.03 -16.76 41.09
C MET A 1 12.25 -16.61 39.80
N ILE A 2 11.98 -15.37 39.40
CA ILE A 2 11.28 -15.06 38.15
C ILE A 2 12.19 -15.41 36.96
N SER A 3 11.65 -16.01 35.91
CA SER A 3 12.45 -16.34 34.73
C SER A 3 12.77 -15.09 33.91
N LYS A 4 13.86 -15.11 33.14
CA LYS A 4 14.26 -13.98 32.26
C LYS A 4 13.14 -13.59 31.28
N THR A 5 12.40 -14.57 30.77
CA THR A 5 11.28 -14.33 29.85
C THR A 5 10.11 -13.63 30.53
N ASP A 6 9.85 -13.93 31.80
CA ASP A 6 8.77 -13.32 32.56
C ASP A 6 9.10 -11.86 32.92
N VAL A 7 10.37 -11.57 33.26
CA VAL A 7 10.84 -10.19 33.48
C VAL A 7 10.68 -9.33 32.23
N LEU A 8 11.09 -9.85 31.07
CA LEU A 8 10.97 -9.13 29.79
C LEU A 8 9.50 -8.85 29.44
N LYS A 9 8.62 -9.82 29.68
CA LYS A 9 7.19 -9.66 29.46
C LYS A 9 6.57 -8.64 30.41
N LYS A 10 6.93 -8.68 31.69
CA LYS A 10 6.45 -7.73 32.70
C LYS A 10 6.87 -6.28 32.38
N ILE A 11 8.10 -6.07 31.94
CA ILE A 11 8.60 -4.76 31.49
C ILE A 11 7.87 -4.30 30.22
N GLN A 12 7.61 -5.21 29.28
CA GLN A 12 6.85 -4.89 28.08
C GLN A 12 5.41 -4.46 28.41
N GLU A 13 4.74 -5.19 29.29
CA GLU A 13 3.37 -4.89 29.75
C GLU A 13 3.34 -3.56 30.49
N PHE A 14 4.29 -3.31 31.40
CA PHE A 14 4.42 -2.05 32.13
C PHE A 14 4.50 -0.83 31.22
N VAL A 15 5.37 -0.87 30.20
CA VAL A 15 5.57 0.26 29.26
C VAL A 15 4.32 0.50 28.41
N ILE A 16 3.56 -0.55 28.07
CA ILE A 16 2.33 -0.43 27.29
C ILE A 16 1.18 0.12 28.15
N GLU A 17 1.04 -0.38 29.37
CA GLU A 17 -0.03 0.01 30.31
C GLU A 17 0.13 1.46 30.76
N HIS A 18 1.35 1.88 31.08
CA HIS A 18 1.63 3.21 31.62
C HIS A 18 2.05 4.22 30.56
N LYS A 19 1.84 3.92 29.27
CA LYS A 19 2.27 4.76 28.14
C LYS A 19 1.79 6.22 28.26
N ASP A 20 0.56 6.41 28.72
CA ASP A 20 -0.09 7.72 28.84
C ASP A 20 0.05 8.33 30.24
N ALA A 21 0.88 7.75 31.13
CA ALA A 21 1.10 8.28 32.47
C ALA A 21 1.74 9.69 32.41
N PRO A 22 1.35 10.62 33.30
CA PRO A 22 1.96 11.94 33.40
C PRO A 22 3.46 11.85 33.69
N THR A 23 4.29 12.69 33.05
CA THR A 23 5.76 12.69 33.20
C THR A 23 6.21 12.75 34.67
N ALA A 24 5.51 13.52 35.50
CA ALA A 24 5.80 13.66 36.92
C ALA A 24 5.69 12.33 37.72
N TRP A 25 4.88 11.37 37.25
CA TRP A 25 4.61 10.11 37.93
C TRP A 25 5.47 8.95 37.41
N ARG A 26 6.11 9.12 36.24
CA ARG A 26 6.89 8.05 35.59
C ARG A 26 8.12 7.59 36.37
N PRO A 27 8.92 8.46 37.02
CA PRO A 27 10.03 8.01 37.87
C PRO A 27 9.55 7.13 39.02
N GLU A 28 8.42 7.47 39.62
CA GLU A 28 7.83 6.72 40.72
C GLU A 28 7.29 5.36 40.26
N LEU A 29 6.64 5.30 39.10
CA LEU A 29 6.18 4.05 38.49
C LEU A 29 7.36 3.12 38.13
N VAL A 30 8.46 3.68 37.62
CA VAL A 30 9.66 2.88 37.33
C VAL A 30 10.28 2.36 38.63
N ARG A 31 10.30 3.16 39.70
CA ARG A 31 10.77 2.70 41.02
C ARG A 31 9.92 1.55 41.56
N GLN A 32 8.59 1.65 41.48
CA GLN A 32 7.69 0.57 41.88
C GLN A 32 7.95 -0.71 41.07
N LEU A 33 8.15 -0.59 39.76
CA LEU A 33 8.52 -1.72 38.92
C LEU A 33 9.88 -2.33 39.33
N THR A 34 10.88 -1.51 39.65
CA THR A 34 12.19 -2.02 40.08
C THR A 34 12.10 -2.74 41.41
N ASP A 35 11.33 -2.20 42.37
CA ASP A 35 11.14 -2.79 43.69
C ASP A 35 10.43 -4.16 43.57
N GLU A 36 9.39 -4.25 42.74
CA GLU A 36 8.70 -5.52 42.47
C GLU A 36 9.59 -6.58 41.80
N LEU A 37 10.56 -6.17 40.97
CA LEU A 37 11.51 -7.08 40.33
C LEU A 37 12.59 -7.55 41.30
N GLU A 38 13.01 -6.68 42.23
CA GLU A 38 13.94 -7.02 43.31
C GLU A 38 13.31 -7.98 44.32
N GLU A 39 12.04 -7.76 44.70
CA GLU A 39 11.25 -8.72 45.49
C GLU A 39 11.12 -10.08 44.78
N GLY A 40 11.06 -10.07 43.45
CA GLY A 40 11.11 -11.25 42.59
C GLY A 40 12.46 -11.98 42.52
N GLY A 41 13.49 -11.42 43.17
CA GLY A 41 14.85 -11.95 43.25
C GLY A 41 15.73 -11.64 42.04
N VAL A 42 15.45 -10.54 41.31
CA VAL A 42 16.24 -10.14 40.13
C VAL A 42 16.97 -8.84 40.42
N GLU A 43 18.31 -8.89 40.47
CA GLU A 43 19.12 -7.70 40.69
C GLU A 43 19.00 -6.69 39.54
N GLN A 44 18.87 -5.40 39.90
CA GLN A 44 18.78 -4.29 38.95
C GLN A 44 19.85 -4.31 37.86
N ARG A 45 21.11 -4.57 38.27
CA ARG A 45 22.26 -4.59 37.36
C ARG A 45 22.15 -5.64 36.25
N LEU A 46 21.47 -6.75 36.52
CA LEU A 46 21.36 -7.86 35.59
C LEU A 46 20.37 -7.57 34.47
N TYR A 47 19.17 -7.07 34.81
CA TYR A 47 18.14 -6.83 33.80
C TYR A 47 18.37 -5.52 33.04
N TRP A 48 19.04 -4.51 33.62
CA TRP A 48 19.31 -3.23 32.93
C TRP A 48 20.06 -3.40 31.60
N MET A 49 20.96 -4.40 31.53
CA MET A 49 21.77 -4.69 30.34
C MET A 49 21.08 -5.63 29.34
N TRP A 50 19.93 -6.21 29.70
CA TRP A 50 19.23 -7.10 28.78
C TRP A 50 18.67 -6.31 27.61
N LYS A 51 18.71 -6.93 26.43
CA LYS A 51 18.28 -6.31 25.19
C LYS A 51 16.88 -6.78 24.82
N MET A 52 15.99 -5.83 24.54
CA MET A 52 14.65 -6.10 24.02
C MET A 52 14.28 -5.09 22.94
N ARG A 53 13.22 -5.38 22.18
CA ARG A 53 12.66 -4.41 21.25
C ARG A 53 11.85 -3.40 22.05
N HIS A 54 12.02 -2.11 21.75
CA HIS A 54 11.23 -1.08 22.40
C HIS A 54 9.73 -1.32 22.13
N PRO A 55 8.88 -1.45 23.17
CA PRO A 55 7.45 -1.76 23.01
C PRO A 55 6.68 -0.73 22.16
N SER A 56 7.06 0.55 22.24
CA SER A 56 6.46 1.66 21.49
C SER A 56 6.85 1.74 20.01
N LEU A 57 7.87 1.01 19.55
CA LEU A 57 8.30 1.07 18.15
C LEU A 57 7.46 0.14 17.26
N LEU A 58 6.48 0.72 16.55
CA LEU A 58 5.53 0.04 15.67
C LEU A 58 6.15 -0.66 14.42
N LYS A 59 7.45 -0.45 14.14
CA LYS A 59 8.13 -1.04 12.99
C LYS A 59 8.79 -2.38 13.35
N LYS A 60 8.45 -3.44 12.61
CA LYS A 60 9.00 -4.81 12.77
C LYS A 60 10.54 -4.91 12.63
N SER A 61 11.20 -3.85 12.16
CA SER A 61 12.66 -3.75 11.96
C SER A 61 13.38 -2.90 13.01
N ALA A 62 12.74 -2.55 14.13
CA ALA A 62 13.38 -1.78 15.18
C ALA A 62 14.57 -2.54 15.80
N ALA A 63 15.66 -1.82 16.05
CA ALA A 63 16.84 -2.35 16.71
C ALA A 63 16.53 -2.79 18.14
N TYR A 64 17.30 -3.76 18.65
CA TYR A 64 17.24 -4.13 20.06
C TYR A 64 17.95 -3.07 20.90
N GLN A 65 17.26 -2.54 21.91
CA GLN A 65 17.77 -1.55 22.86
C GLN A 65 17.90 -2.20 24.24
N THR A 66 18.71 -1.62 25.12
CA THR A 66 18.80 -2.12 26.49
C THR A 66 17.55 -1.75 27.28
N ILE A 67 17.18 -2.54 28.28
CA ILE A 67 16.05 -2.22 29.15
C ILE A 67 16.28 -0.89 29.86
N GLY A 68 17.53 -0.59 30.23
CA GLY A 68 17.90 0.71 30.78
C GLY A 68 17.55 1.86 29.87
N ASP A 69 17.87 1.76 28.58
CA ASP A 69 17.52 2.78 27.59
C ASP A 69 16.01 2.92 27.43
N ILE A 70 15.25 1.81 27.46
CA ILE A 70 13.78 1.82 27.30
C ILE A 70 13.10 2.46 28.51
N LEU A 71 13.56 2.18 29.73
CA LEU A 71 13.02 2.79 30.95
C LEU A 71 13.43 4.25 31.07
N ALA A 72 14.65 4.60 30.64
CA ALA A 72 15.08 5.99 30.53
C ALA A 72 14.24 6.76 29.51
N ASP A 73 14.00 6.18 28.32
CA ASP A 73 13.10 6.73 27.31
C ASP A 73 11.69 6.91 27.87
N PHE A 74 11.17 5.96 28.66
CA PHE A 74 9.86 6.08 29.31
C PHE A 74 9.81 7.26 30.31
N ILE A 75 10.80 7.38 31.20
CA ILE A 75 10.91 8.49 32.16
C ILE A 75 11.01 9.83 31.42
N MET A 76 11.88 9.86 30.41
CA MET A 76 12.17 11.04 29.60
C MET A 76 11.11 11.29 28.53
N ASN A 77 10.07 10.44 28.38
CA ASN A 77 9.21 10.45 27.19
C ASN A 77 8.55 11.83 27.00
N ILE A 78 9.23 12.58 26.15
CA ILE A 78 9.12 13.98 25.85
C ILE A 78 7.92 14.08 24.90
N GLY A 79 6.79 14.52 25.46
CA GLY A 79 5.71 15.11 24.67
C GLY A 79 6.11 16.45 24.03
N GLU A 80 7.38 16.88 24.08
CA GLU A 80 7.90 18.14 23.51
C GLU A 80 7.93 18.18 21.98
N VAL A 81 7.37 17.22 21.24
CA VAL A 81 7.21 17.40 19.78
C VAL A 81 6.19 18.50 19.48
N VAL A 82 5.21 18.74 20.36
CA VAL A 82 4.21 19.80 20.14
C VAL A 82 4.71 21.19 20.55
N GLU A 83 5.56 21.28 21.58
CA GLU A 83 6.01 22.58 22.10
C GLU A 83 7.31 23.10 21.43
N ARG A 84 8.22 22.22 20.95
CA ARG A 84 9.44 22.67 20.26
C ARG A 84 9.21 23.26 18.86
N ASP A 85 8.13 22.86 18.17
CA ASP A 85 7.78 23.46 16.88
C ASP A 85 7.21 24.89 17.05
N ALA A 86 6.72 25.24 18.24
CA ALA A 86 6.08 26.53 18.50
C ALA A 86 7.07 27.63 18.94
N GLU A 87 8.12 27.31 19.69
CA GLU A 87 8.85 28.35 20.43
C GLU A 87 10.18 28.80 19.78
N TYR A 88 10.98 27.92 19.17
CA TYR A 88 12.15 28.34 18.36
C TYR A 88 12.57 27.23 17.38
N PRO A 89 12.20 27.32 16.09
CA PRO A 89 12.66 26.35 15.11
C PRO A 89 14.13 26.64 14.79
N VAL A 90 15.05 26.03 15.53
CA VAL A 90 16.48 26.01 15.16
C VAL A 90 16.64 25.08 13.96
N ARG A 91 16.25 25.58 12.79
CA ARG A 91 16.51 24.94 11.51
C ARG A 91 17.98 25.20 11.19
N GLY A 92 18.80 24.14 11.14
CA GLY A 92 20.18 24.27 10.68
C GLY A 92 20.22 24.94 9.30
N ALA A 93 21.25 25.75 9.02
CA ALA A 93 21.35 26.55 7.79
C ALA A 93 21.21 25.73 6.50
N GLU A 94 21.56 24.44 6.54
CA GLU A 94 21.38 23.53 5.41
C GLU A 94 19.91 23.13 5.20
N LYS A 95 19.13 23.02 6.29
CA LYS A 95 17.70 22.70 6.23
C LYS A 95 16.90 23.92 5.78
N THR A 96 17.26 25.12 6.22
CA THR A 96 16.65 26.37 5.71
C THR A 96 16.97 26.58 4.24
N TYR A 97 18.20 26.35 3.79
CA TYR A 97 18.54 26.44 2.36
C TYR A 97 17.78 25.43 1.52
N ARG A 98 17.67 24.16 1.97
CA ARG A 98 16.88 23.15 1.24
C ARG A 98 15.39 23.47 1.22
N GLU A 99 14.85 24.04 2.30
CA GLU A 99 13.46 24.46 2.36
C GLU A 99 13.21 25.74 1.55
N GLU A 100 14.14 26.70 1.51
CA GLU A 100 14.08 27.88 0.64
C GLU A 100 14.21 27.50 -0.83
N VAL A 101 15.11 26.59 -1.21
CA VAL A 101 15.20 26.07 -2.59
C VAL A 101 13.91 25.33 -2.96
N ARG A 102 13.31 24.60 -2.02
CA ARG A 102 12.04 23.90 -2.26
C ARG A 102 10.87 24.88 -2.32
N SER A 103 10.82 25.89 -1.45
CA SER A 103 9.78 26.92 -1.46
C SER A 103 9.88 27.79 -2.70
N ASN A 104 11.08 28.29 -3.04
CA ASN A 104 11.31 29.02 -4.30
C ASN A 104 11.02 28.16 -5.52
N GLY A 105 11.37 26.87 -5.52
CA GLY A 105 11.02 25.96 -6.61
C GLY A 105 9.51 25.83 -6.83
N HIS A 106 8.72 25.88 -5.76
CA HIS A 106 7.25 25.84 -5.80
C HIS A 106 6.63 27.22 -6.07
N GLU A 107 7.21 28.31 -5.56
CA GLU A 107 6.71 29.68 -5.76
C GLU A 107 7.02 30.22 -7.16
N VAL A 108 8.15 29.83 -7.75
CA VAL A 108 8.48 30.16 -9.15
C VAL A 108 7.45 29.56 -10.11
N LEU A 109 6.80 28.45 -9.76
CA LEU A 109 5.72 27.86 -10.57
C LEU A 109 4.39 28.62 -10.46
N LEU A 110 4.18 29.41 -9.40
CA LEU A 110 2.91 30.10 -9.13
C LEU A 110 2.93 31.60 -9.49
N ARG A 111 4.11 32.22 -9.67
CA ARG A 111 4.24 33.67 -9.89
C ARG A 111 4.17 34.13 -11.36
N PHE A 112 3.95 33.25 -12.32
CA PHE A 112 3.85 33.65 -13.72
C PHE A 112 2.40 33.93 -14.13
N GLU A 113 1.89 35.11 -13.77
CA GLU A 113 0.79 35.72 -14.52
C GLU A 113 1.36 36.32 -15.81
N ARG A 114 0.73 36.00 -16.94
CA ARG A 114 1.19 36.31 -18.32
C ARG A 114 1.41 37.81 -18.64
N SER A 115 1.18 38.70 -17.67
CA SER A 115 1.22 40.15 -17.85
C SER A 115 2.63 40.74 -17.81
N GLU A 116 3.63 40.01 -17.32
CA GLU A 116 5.01 40.51 -17.24
C GLU A 116 5.94 39.56 -18.01
N LEU A 117 6.71 40.13 -18.95
CA LEU A 117 7.78 39.54 -19.77
C LEU A 117 7.39 39.04 -21.19
N ASN A 118 7.51 39.98 -22.13
CA ASN A 118 8.28 39.76 -23.36
C ASN A 118 9.74 39.38 -23.01
N SER A 119 9.97 38.19 -22.45
CA SER A 119 11.32 37.65 -22.27
C SER A 119 11.38 36.23 -22.80
N ASP A 120 12.37 35.97 -23.65
CA ASP A 120 12.61 34.69 -24.32
C ASP A 120 13.04 33.56 -23.37
N TYR A 121 12.95 33.75 -22.06
CA TYR A 121 13.31 32.74 -21.06
C TYR A 121 12.08 32.13 -20.39
N GLN A 122 11.68 30.96 -20.86
CA GLN A 122 10.73 30.08 -20.16
C GLN A 122 11.48 28.90 -19.52
N PRO A 123 11.47 28.78 -18.19
CA PRO A 123 12.09 27.63 -17.52
C PRO A 123 11.33 26.33 -17.87
N ARG A 124 12.07 25.25 -18.16
CA ARG A 124 11.49 23.94 -18.49
C ARG A 124 10.52 23.48 -17.39
N GLY A 125 9.27 23.23 -17.76
CA GLY A 125 8.20 22.80 -16.84
C GLY A 125 7.18 23.87 -16.47
N THR A 126 7.25 25.07 -17.07
CA THR A 126 6.17 26.06 -16.97
C THR A 126 4.91 25.55 -17.70
N VAL A 127 3.78 25.55 -17.00
CA VAL A 127 2.46 25.21 -17.54
C VAL A 127 1.58 26.44 -17.41
N PHE A 128 1.12 26.98 -18.53
CA PHE A 128 0.20 28.13 -18.54
C PHE A 128 -1.22 27.65 -18.25
N GLU A 129 -2.02 28.45 -17.53
CA GLU A 129 -3.42 28.09 -17.22
C GLU A 129 -4.25 27.84 -18.48
N ASP A 130 -4.00 28.61 -19.54
CA ASP A 130 -4.66 28.45 -20.84
C ASP A 130 -4.09 27.30 -21.70
N ALA A 131 -3.04 26.62 -21.24
CA ALA A 131 -2.60 25.33 -21.77
C ALA A 131 -3.26 24.14 -21.03
N ILE A 132 -4.01 24.39 -19.95
CA ILE A 132 -4.79 23.36 -19.25
C ILE A 132 -6.13 23.23 -19.97
N PRO A 133 -6.40 22.14 -20.71
CA PRO A 133 -7.67 21.97 -21.42
C PRO A 133 -8.82 21.94 -20.41
N HIS A 134 -9.68 22.95 -20.43
CA HIS A 134 -10.81 23.12 -19.51
C HIS A 134 -11.94 22.08 -19.69
N THR A 135 -11.79 21.13 -20.61
CA THR A 135 -12.80 20.12 -20.94
C THR A 135 -12.50 18.73 -20.42
N ASN A 136 -11.29 18.47 -19.91
CA ASN A 136 -10.93 17.14 -19.40
C ASN A 136 -10.49 17.27 -17.94
N SER A 137 -11.44 17.17 -17.03
CA SER A 137 -11.17 17.04 -15.60
C SER A 137 -10.19 15.87 -15.37
N VAL A 138 -9.16 16.08 -14.55
CA VAL A 138 -8.23 15.00 -14.15
C VAL A 138 -8.99 13.84 -13.50
N GLU A 139 -10.15 14.11 -12.89
CA GLU A 139 -11.03 13.08 -12.34
C GLU A 139 -11.76 12.30 -13.44
N ASP A 140 -12.14 12.91 -14.56
CA ASP A 140 -12.70 12.19 -15.71
C ASP A 140 -11.64 11.35 -16.43
N ALA A 141 -10.38 11.78 -16.45
CA ALA A 141 -9.28 10.95 -16.99
C ALA A 141 -8.91 9.76 -16.08
N LEU A 142 -9.14 9.87 -14.77
CA LEU A 142 -8.83 8.82 -13.78
C LEU A 142 -10.03 7.92 -13.45
N TYR A 143 -11.26 8.42 -13.61
CA TYR A 143 -12.51 7.77 -13.18
C TYR A 143 -13.66 7.87 -14.19
N GLY A 144 -13.48 8.52 -15.34
CA GLY A 144 -14.57 8.97 -16.22
C GLY A 144 -15.24 7.91 -17.09
N GLU A 145 -14.68 6.71 -17.21
CA GLU A 145 -15.41 5.59 -17.80
C GLU A 145 -15.09 4.33 -17.01
N SER A 146 -16.08 3.84 -16.25
CA SER A 146 -16.09 2.43 -15.96
C SER A 146 -16.25 1.72 -17.31
N MET A 147 -15.15 1.15 -17.83
CA MET A 147 -15.24 0.20 -18.93
C MET A 147 -15.87 -1.09 -18.39
N ASP A 148 -17.15 -0.97 -18.05
CA ASP A 148 -18.02 -2.03 -17.59
C ASP A 148 -18.40 -2.84 -18.81
N MET A 149 -17.47 -3.66 -19.29
CA MET A 149 -17.74 -4.60 -20.37
C MET A 149 -18.80 -5.59 -19.89
N SER A 150 -19.95 -5.59 -20.56
CA SER A 150 -21.05 -6.51 -20.26
C SER A 150 -20.77 -7.94 -20.75
N GLU A 151 -21.53 -8.91 -20.23
CA GLU A 151 -21.42 -10.32 -20.67
C GLU A 151 -21.74 -10.46 -22.16
N GLU A 152 -22.70 -9.67 -22.65
CA GLU A 152 -23.15 -9.67 -24.05
C GLU A 152 -22.07 -9.11 -24.97
N GLU A 153 -21.43 -8.00 -24.61
CA GLU A 153 -20.34 -7.40 -25.38
C GLU A 153 -19.13 -8.34 -25.47
N LEU A 154 -18.69 -8.91 -24.34
CA LEU A 154 -17.56 -9.83 -24.35
C LEU A 154 -17.88 -11.11 -25.14
N THR A 155 -19.10 -11.62 -25.02
CA THR A 155 -19.55 -12.77 -25.81
C THR A 155 -19.62 -12.44 -27.30
N GLY A 156 -20.08 -11.23 -27.65
CA GLY A 156 -20.11 -10.73 -29.02
C GLY A 156 -18.70 -10.67 -29.63
N ILE A 157 -17.75 -10.06 -28.92
CA ILE A 157 -16.35 -9.98 -29.34
C ILE A 157 -15.77 -11.39 -29.57
N LEU A 158 -15.93 -12.30 -28.61
CA LEU A 158 -15.42 -13.67 -28.75
C LEU A 158 -16.09 -14.43 -29.89
N THR A 159 -17.37 -14.15 -30.17
CA THR A 159 -18.08 -14.74 -31.29
C THR A 159 -17.52 -14.24 -32.62
N SER A 160 -17.27 -12.93 -32.75
CA SER A 160 -16.63 -12.34 -33.92
C SER A 160 -15.24 -12.91 -34.16
N VAL A 161 -14.43 -13.06 -33.10
CA VAL A 161 -13.10 -13.70 -33.16
C VAL A 161 -13.18 -15.14 -33.69
N LYS A 162 -14.23 -15.89 -33.34
CA LYS A 162 -14.44 -17.25 -33.86
C LYS A 162 -14.93 -17.29 -35.31
N GLN A 163 -15.70 -16.29 -35.74
CA GLN A 163 -16.20 -16.19 -37.11
C GLN A 163 -15.10 -15.78 -38.09
N GLU A 164 -14.22 -14.86 -37.67
CA GLU A 164 -13.14 -14.33 -38.49
C GLU A 164 -11.76 -14.50 -37.82
N PRO A 165 -11.27 -15.74 -37.67
CA PRO A 165 -10.05 -16.02 -36.91
C PRO A 165 -8.77 -15.56 -37.64
N ARG A 166 -8.83 -15.31 -38.95
CA ARG A 166 -7.65 -15.07 -39.79
C ARG A 166 -6.87 -13.83 -39.36
N GLU A 167 -7.56 -12.73 -39.06
CA GLU A 167 -6.93 -11.48 -38.63
C GLU A 167 -6.19 -11.67 -37.30
N PHE A 168 -6.84 -12.32 -36.35
CA PHE A 168 -6.26 -12.60 -35.03
C PHE A 168 -5.09 -13.59 -35.11
N ILE A 169 -5.14 -14.58 -36.00
CA ILE A 169 -4.01 -15.49 -36.23
C ILE A 169 -2.81 -14.71 -36.75
N VAL A 170 -2.98 -13.85 -37.76
CA VAL A 170 -1.88 -13.04 -38.30
C VAL A 170 -1.30 -12.09 -37.23
N GLN A 171 -2.15 -11.50 -36.41
CA GLN A 171 -1.74 -10.57 -35.36
C GLN A 171 -0.96 -11.25 -34.21
N TYR A 172 -1.31 -12.48 -33.84
CA TYR A 172 -0.77 -13.15 -32.65
C TYR A 172 0.16 -14.33 -32.94
N ALA A 173 0.32 -14.75 -34.19
CA ALA A 173 1.24 -15.82 -34.58
C ALA A 173 2.68 -15.33 -34.77
N ASP A 174 3.61 -16.28 -34.93
CA ASP A 174 5.03 -16.08 -35.20
C ASP A 174 5.26 -15.10 -36.36
N GLY A 175 6.16 -14.13 -36.13
CA GLY A 175 6.49 -13.10 -37.10
C GLY A 175 5.77 -11.77 -36.88
N SER A 176 4.67 -11.74 -36.11
CA SER A 176 4.01 -10.48 -35.68
C SER A 176 4.88 -9.66 -34.72
N ALA A 177 4.70 -8.34 -34.71
CA ALA A 177 5.38 -7.46 -33.74
C ALA A 177 5.10 -7.87 -32.30
N TRP A 178 3.84 -8.23 -32.01
CA TRP A 178 3.40 -8.65 -30.68
C TRP A 178 4.13 -9.90 -30.17
N ASN A 179 4.28 -10.93 -31.00
CA ASN A 179 4.93 -12.17 -30.60
C ASN A 179 6.46 -12.03 -30.49
N ARG A 180 7.06 -11.06 -31.22
CA ARG A 180 8.49 -10.71 -31.04
C ARG A 180 8.76 -10.05 -29.69
N GLU A 181 7.85 -9.20 -29.22
CA GLU A 181 7.92 -8.54 -27.91
C GLU A 181 7.61 -9.50 -26.76
N THR A 182 6.77 -10.51 -27.01
CA THR A 182 6.31 -11.50 -26.02
C THR A 182 6.96 -12.87 -26.26
N ALA A 183 8.30 -12.88 -26.30
CA ALA A 183 9.10 -14.03 -26.76
C ALA A 183 8.99 -15.30 -25.88
N ASP A 184 8.39 -15.20 -24.70
CA ASP A 184 8.08 -16.31 -23.79
C ASP A 184 6.94 -17.20 -24.31
N LYS A 185 6.07 -16.69 -25.20
CA LYS A 185 4.87 -17.41 -25.64
C LYS A 185 4.98 -18.12 -26.99
N ARG A 186 5.90 -17.69 -27.88
CA ARG A 186 6.22 -18.28 -29.21
C ARG A 186 5.04 -19.00 -29.88
N ARG A 187 3.98 -18.23 -30.17
CA ARG A 187 2.73 -18.81 -30.67
C ARG A 187 2.81 -19.06 -32.17
N THR A 188 2.67 -20.31 -32.60
CA THR A 188 2.48 -20.63 -34.02
C THR A 188 1.06 -20.30 -34.47
N ALA A 189 0.85 -20.14 -35.78
CA ALA A 189 -0.49 -19.92 -36.35
C ALA A 189 -1.46 -21.06 -35.98
N GLU A 190 -0.97 -22.30 -35.95
CA GLU A 190 -1.73 -23.47 -35.51
C GLU A 190 -2.14 -23.37 -34.04
N ASN A 191 -1.22 -22.97 -33.15
CA ASN A 191 -1.52 -22.80 -31.72
C ASN A 191 -2.58 -21.72 -31.48
N VAL A 192 -2.51 -20.59 -32.22
CA VAL A 192 -3.51 -19.51 -32.11
C VAL A 192 -4.86 -19.97 -32.65
N SER A 193 -4.88 -20.63 -33.81
CA SER A 193 -6.10 -21.18 -34.42
C SER A 193 -6.78 -22.18 -33.49
N GLU A 194 -6.02 -23.12 -32.93
CA GLU A 194 -6.54 -24.12 -31.99
C GLU A 194 -7.06 -23.46 -30.70
N ALA A 195 -6.37 -22.44 -30.20
CA ALA A 195 -6.83 -21.69 -29.04
C ALA A 195 -8.17 -20.97 -29.30
N ILE A 196 -8.33 -20.31 -30.46
CA ILE A 196 -9.58 -19.65 -30.86
C ILE A 196 -10.72 -20.68 -30.99
N ALA A 197 -10.44 -21.83 -31.62
CA ALA A 197 -11.43 -22.89 -31.79
C ALA A 197 -11.94 -23.42 -30.44
N ARG A 198 -11.03 -23.59 -29.47
CA ARG A 198 -11.31 -24.08 -28.10
C ARG A 198 -11.97 -23.06 -27.17
N VAL A 199 -12.16 -21.79 -27.60
CA VAL A 199 -12.89 -20.81 -26.79
C VAL A 199 -14.33 -21.29 -26.57
N ASP A 200 -14.72 -21.43 -25.31
CA ASP A 200 -16.07 -21.81 -24.89
C ASP A 200 -16.78 -20.58 -24.30
N LEU A 201 -17.78 -20.07 -25.01
CA LEU A 201 -18.55 -18.89 -24.63
C LEU A 201 -19.27 -19.06 -23.30
N ARG A 202 -19.56 -20.30 -22.86
CA ARG A 202 -20.19 -20.58 -21.55
C ARG A 202 -19.31 -20.20 -20.35
N ARG A 203 -18.03 -19.91 -20.59
CA ARG A 203 -17.05 -19.50 -19.59
C ARG A 203 -16.97 -17.98 -19.42
N VAL A 204 -17.64 -17.21 -20.29
CA VAL A 204 -17.84 -15.77 -20.09
C VAL A 204 -18.75 -15.57 -18.88
N ARG A 205 -18.35 -14.71 -17.95
CA ARG A 205 -19.08 -14.41 -16.70
C ARG A 205 -18.85 -12.98 -16.26
N VAL A 206 -19.79 -12.46 -15.48
CA VAL A 206 -19.65 -11.16 -14.81
C VAL A 206 -18.96 -11.32 -13.45
N CYS A 207 -17.96 -10.47 -13.18
CA CYS A 207 -17.26 -10.43 -11.91
C CYS A 207 -18.18 -9.90 -10.80
N LYS A 208 -18.34 -10.66 -9.71
CA LYS A 208 -19.17 -10.24 -8.56
C LYS A 208 -18.62 -9.05 -7.76
N VAL A 209 -17.41 -8.59 -8.06
CA VAL A 209 -16.75 -7.51 -7.31
C VAL A 209 -16.71 -6.24 -8.15
N CYS A 210 -16.12 -6.30 -9.35
CA CYS A 210 -15.96 -5.14 -10.21
C CYS A 210 -17.02 -5.00 -11.31
N GLY A 211 -17.97 -5.94 -11.45
CA GLY A 211 -19.04 -5.82 -12.46
C GLY A 211 -18.62 -6.12 -13.91
N ASN A 212 -17.32 -6.25 -14.20
CA ASN A 212 -16.86 -6.52 -15.58
C ASN A 212 -17.03 -7.98 -15.98
N ALA A 213 -17.35 -8.19 -17.25
CA ALA A 213 -17.28 -9.49 -17.89
C ALA A 213 -15.83 -9.96 -18.03
N PHE A 214 -15.61 -11.26 -17.81
CA PHE A 214 -14.31 -11.90 -17.93
C PHE A 214 -14.47 -13.35 -18.43
N TYR A 215 -13.41 -13.88 -19.03
CA TYR A 215 -13.34 -15.27 -19.45
C TYR A 215 -12.71 -16.13 -18.33
N SER A 216 -13.50 -17.02 -17.72
CA SER A 216 -13.01 -17.87 -16.63
C SER A 216 -11.97 -18.88 -17.12
N HIS A 217 -10.78 -18.92 -16.51
CA HIS A 217 -9.75 -19.93 -16.80
C HIS A 217 -10.09 -21.35 -16.31
N SER A 218 -11.11 -21.51 -15.45
CA SER A 218 -11.57 -22.84 -15.03
C SER A 218 -12.32 -23.56 -16.14
N ALA A 219 -12.04 -24.85 -16.33
CA ALA A 219 -12.77 -25.74 -17.23
C ALA A 219 -14.22 -26.01 -16.78
N GLN A 220 -14.50 -25.83 -15.49
CA GLN A 220 -15.86 -25.97 -14.95
C GLN A 220 -16.56 -24.61 -14.94
N PRO A 221 -17.62 -24.42 -15.75
CA PRO A 221 -18.37 -23.17 -15.78
C PRO A 221 -18.99 -22.89 -14.40
N GLY A 222 -18.87 -21.64 -13.92
CA GLY A 222 -19.46 -21.18 -12.66
C GLY A 222 -18.63 -21.40 -11.39
N ARG A 223 -17.50 -22.11 -11.46
CA ARG A 223 -16.59 -22.28 -10.30
C ARG A 223 -15.93 -20.95 -9.91
N VAL A 224 -15.48 -20.18 -10.90
CA VAL A 224 -14.84 -18.88 -10.71
C VAL A 224 -15.91 -17.79 -10.79
N LYS A 225 -16.05 -17.01 -9.72
CA LYS A 225 -17.05 -15.93 -9.58
C LYS A 225 -16.46 -14.53 -9.66
N VAL A 226 -15.13 -14.45 -9.78
CA VAL A 226 -14.36 -13.21 -9.64
C VAL A 226 -13.24 -13.23 -10.66
N CYS A 227 -13.00 -12.10 -11.32
CA CYS A 227 -11.97 -11.99 -12.34
C CYS A 227 -10.54 -12.07 -11.75
N ASP A 228 -9.62 -12.52 -12.58
CA ASP A 228 -8.19 -12.65 -12.31
C ASP A 228 -7.33 -11.73 -13.18
N ILE A 229 -7.95 -10.73 -13.81
CA ILE A 229 -7.33 -9.79 -14.75
C ILE A 229 -6.15 -9.03 -14.12
N LEU A 230 -6.35 -8.48 -12.92
CA LEU A 230 -5.33 -7.67 -12.24
C LEU A 230 -4.77 -8.39 -11.00
N PRO A 231 -3.47 -8.74 -10.99
CA PRO A 231 -2.84 -9.33 -9.81
C PRO A 231 -2.71 -8.31 -8.67
N HIS A 232 -2.91 -8.75 -7.43
CA HIS A 232 -2.80 -7.90 -6.26
C HIS A 232 -1.32 -7.60 -5.94
N TYR A 233 -0.95 -6.32 -5.94
CA TYR A 233 0.42 -5.85 -5.73
C TYR A 233 1.12 -6.43 -4.48
N LYS A 234 0.42 -6.54 -3.34
CA LYS A 234 0.95 -7.11 -2.07
C LYS A 234 0.70 -8.60 -1.85
N GLN A 235 -0.29 -9.23 -2.49
CA GLN A 235 -0.78 -10.57 -2.13
C GLN A 235 -0.71 -11.51 -3.33
N LYS A 236 0.48 -11.69 -3.89
CA LYS A 236 0.69 -12.66 -4.98
C LYS A 236 0.52 -14.08 -4.41
N PRO A 237 -0.23 -14.98 -5.06
CA PRO A 237 -0.73 -14.92 -6.45
C PRO A 237 -2.20 -14.47 -6.64
N LYS A 238 -2.82 -13.81 -5.65
CA LYS A 238 -4.25 -13.44 -5.73
C LYS A 238 -4.49 -12.23 -6.63
N SER A 239 -5.67 -12.16 -7.25
CA SER A 239 -6.14 -10.95 -7.95
C SER A 239 -6.70 -9.90 -7.00
N ILE A 240 -6.78 -8.64 -7.44
CA ILE A 240 -7.35 -7.53 -6.64
C ILE A 240 -8.78 -7.87 -6.19
N CYS A 241 -9.63 -8.27 -7.14
CA CYS A 241 -11.01 -8.61 -6.86
C CYS A 241 -11.13 -9.85 -5.94
N GLN A 242 -10.20 -10.82 -6.03
CA GLN A 242 -10.19 -11.97 -5.13
C GLN A 242 -9.89 -11.58 -3.68
N VAL A 243 -8.93 -10.67 -3.47
CA VAL A 243 -8.60 -10.15 -2.14
C VAL A 243 -9.77 -9.37 -1.55
N GLU A 244 -10.43 -8.56 -2.36
CA GLU A 244 -11.60 -7.79 -1.94
C GLU A 244 -12.77 -8.68 -1.55
N ARG A 245 -13.08 -9.71 -2.34
CA ARG A 245 -14.05 -10.76 -1.98
C ARG A 245 -13.71 -11.39 -0.63
N ASP A 246 -12.45 -11.80 -0.44
CA ASP A 246 -12.01 -12.45 0.80
C ASP A 246 -12.16 -11.51 2.01
N ARG A 247 -11.90 -10.21 1.84
CA ARG A 247 -12.12 -9.19 2.88
C ARG A 247 -13.60 -9.02 3.22
N LEU A 248 -14.48 -8.94 2.22
CA LEU A 248 -15.93 -8.86 2.42
C LEU A 248 -16.45 -10.11 3.15
N MET A 249 -16.02 -11.30 2.73
CA MET A 249 -16.39 -12.56 3.38
C MET A 249 -15.89 -12.65 4.82
N ALA A 250 -14.68 -12.13 5.11
CA ALA A 250 -14.16 -12.06 6.47
C ALA A 250 -14.99 -11.13 7.37
N LYS A 251 -15.45 -9.98 6.85
CA LYS A 251 -16.36 -9.09 7.58
C LYS A 251 -17.68 -9.78 7.90
N ILE A 252 -18.29 -10.44 6.92
CA ILE A 252 -19.55 -11.18 7.11
C ILE A 252 -19.41 -12.28 8.18
N ARG A 253 -18.30 -13.02 8.16
CA ARG A 253 -18.02 -14.06 9.18
C ARG A 253 -17.89 -13.48 10.58
N LYS A 254 -17.23 -12.31 10.72
CA LYS A 254 -17.12 -11.62 12.01
C LYS A 254 -18.48 -11.17 12.54
N VAL A 255 -19.31 -10.59 11.68
CA VAL A 255 -20.67 -10.17 12.07
C VAL A 255 -21.50 -11.38 12.51
N LYS A 256 -21.49 -12.47 11.74
CA LYS A 256 -22.21 -13.71 12.09
C LYS A 256 -21.77 -14.31 13.43
N ALA A 257 -20.50 -14.20 13.77
CA ALA A 257 -19.96 -14.70 15.05
C ALA A 257 -20.31 -13.81 16.25
N ILE A 258 -20.70 -12.54 16.04
CA ILE A 258 -21.14 -11.63 17.09
C ILE A 258 -22.66 -11.78 17.33
N THR A 259 -23.41 -12.11 16.27
CA THR A 259 -24.87 -12.27 16.32
C THR A 259 -25.34 -13.69 16.69
N ALA A 260 -24.42 -14.64 16.85
CA ALA A 260 -24.70 -16.03 17.24
C ALA A 260 -24.26 -16.25 18.68
#